data_AF-A0A3S1J336-F1
#
_entry.id   AF-A0A3S1J336-F1
#
_cell.length_a   1.000
_cell.length_b   1.000
_cell.length_c   1.000
_cell.angle_alpha   90.00
_cell.angle_beta   90.00
_cell.angle_gamma   90.00
#
_symmetry.space_group_name_H-M   'P 1'
#
loop_
_entity.id
_entity.type
_entity.pdbx_description
1 polymer ?
#
loop_
_entity_poly.entity_id
_entity_poly.type
_entity_poly.pdbx_seq_one_letter_code
_entity_poly.pdbx_strand_id
1 'polypeptide(L)'
;MSVRPSDDAQTILAQALAIDPAAETDRIVTALRQQLRGIRKRGLTLGLSGGIDSSVSVALAARAVGPQNVLCLFMPENDSDPESLRLGRLVADNFGVEAIVEDIGPALRAMGCYERRDAFIRELVPEYGEGWASKIVIANALEGEGYNISSLVVQDPKGKQTKIRMPLPVYLGVVAATNMKQRTR
;
A
#
# COMPACT_ATOMS: atom_id res chain seq x y z
N MET A 1 -3.41 11.06 26.38
CA MET A 1 -3.93 10.10 27.38
C MET A 1 -4.45 8.91 26.58
N SER A 2 -3.76 7.76 26.63
CA SER A 2 -4.06 6.60 25.78
C SER A 2 -5.43 6.03 26.16
N VAL A 3 -6.46 6.25 25.33
CA VAL A 3 -7.76 5.61 25.51
C VAL A 3 -7.57 4.13 25.17
N ARG A 4 -7.50 3.28 26.20
CA ARG A 4 -7.53 1.84 26.00
C ARG A 4 -8.92 1.50 25.43
N PRO A 5 -9.01 0.70 24.37
CA PRO A 5 -10.31 0.20 23.90
C PRO A 5 -11.05 -0.45 25.07
N SER A 6 -12.38 -0.30 25.12
CA SER A 6 -13.20 -0.93 26.16
C SER A 6 -12.95 -2.44 26.19
N ASP A 7 -13.12 -3.06 27.36
CA ASP A 7 -12.88 -4.50 27.52
C ASP A 7 -13.73 -5.34 26.53
N ASP A 8 -14.93 -4.87 26.18
CA ASP A 8 -15.78 -5.47 25.15
C ASP A 8 -15.18 -5.38 23.74
N ALA A 9 -14.61 -4.23 23.37
CA ALA A 9 -13.95 -4.04 22.08
C ALA A 9 -12.66 -4.86 21.97
N GLN A 10 -11.90 -4.98 23.06
CA GLN A 10 -10.73 -5.87 23.14
C GLN A 10 -11.14 -7.33 23.02
N THR A 11 -12.24 -7.72 23.64
CA THR A 11 -12.76 -9.10 23.60
C THR A 11 -13.26 -9.47 22.21
N ILE A 12 -14.02 -8.59 21.55
CA ILE A 12 -14.47 -8.79 20.17
C ILE A 12 -13.27 -8.90 19.22
N LEU A 13 -12.26 -8.03 19.38
CA LEU A 13 -11.05 -8.08 18.56
C LEU A 13 -10.25 -9.36 18.81
N ALA A 14 -10.09 -9.77 20.07
CA ALA A 14 -9.40 -11.01 20.44
C ALA A 14 -10.11 -12.25 19.86
N GLN A 15 -11.44 -12.26 19.88
CA GLN A 15 -12.25 -13.33 19.27
C GLN A 15 -12.17 -13.31 17.74
N ALA A 16 -12.21 -12.13 17.11
CA ALA A 16 -12.06 -12.00 15.67
C ALA A 16 -10.65 -12.42 15.18
N LEU A 17 -9.63 -12.28 16.04
CA LEU A 17 -8.26 -12.71 15.79
C LEU A 17 -7.97 -14.14 16.26
N ALA A 18 -8.94 -14.82 16.88
CA ALA A 18 -8.84 -16.22 17.27
C ALA A 18 -9.05 -17.14 16.06
N ILE A 19 -8.13 -17.07 15.09
CA ILE A 19 -8.09 -17.95 13.93
C ILE A 19 -7.07 -19.07 14.15
N ASP A 20 -7.37 -20.25 13.62
CA ASP A 20 -6.36 -21.29 13.40
C ASP A 20 -5.65 -20.98 12.07
N PRO A 21 -4.38 -20.51 12.09
CA PRO A 21 -3.71 -20.09 10.86
C PRO A 21 -3.49 -21.25 9.88
N ALA A 22 -3.33 -22.48 10.37
CA ALA A 22 -3.11 -23.65 9.51
C ALA A 22 -4.41 -24.03 8.80
N ALA A 23 -5.51 -24.13 9.54
CA ALA A 23 -6.82 -24.42 8.96
C ALA A 23 -7.26 -23.33 7.96
N GLU A 24 -7.05 -22.06 8.31
CA GLU A 24 -7.40 -20.93 7.44
C GLU A 24 -6.54 -20.89 6.17
N THR A 25 -5.24 -21.20 6.28
CA THR A 25 -4.34 -21.36 5.13
C THR A 25 -4.86 -22.43 4.18
N ASP A 26 -5.23 -23.61 4.68
CA ASP A 26 -5.72 -24.71 3.86
C ASP A 26 -7.07 -24.39 3.22
N ARG A 27 -7.95 -23.67 3.93
CA ARG A 27 -9.23 -23.17 3.41
C ARG A 27 -9.01 -22.22 2.23
N ILE A 28 -8.14 -21.22 2.39
CA ILE A 28 -7.85 -20.24 1.34
C ILE A 28 -7.18 -20.90 0.14
N VAL A 29 -6.18 -21.76 0.36
CA VAL A 29 -5.49 -22.52 -0.70
C VAL A 29 -6.48 -23.37 -1.51
N THR A 30 -7.41 -24.05 -0.84
CA THR A 30 -8.44 -24.85 -1.49
C THR A 30 -9.37 -23.98 -2.34
N ALA A 31 -9.81 -22.83 -1.80
CA ALA A 31 -10.64 -21.88 -2.52
C ALA A 31 -9.94 -21.32 -3.77
N LEU A 32 -8.66 -20.93 -3.66
CA LEU A 32 -7.86 -20.45 -4.80
C LEU A 32 -7.79 -21.49 -5.92
N ARG A 33 -7.53 -22.76 -5.58
CA ARG A 33 -7.51 -23.87 -6.56
C ARG A 33 -8.85 -24.06 -7.24
N GLN A 34 -9.95 -23.99 -6.51
CA GLN A 34 -11.31 -24.13 -7.05
C GLN A 34 -11.65 -22.97 -7.99
N GLN A 35 -11.36 -21.73 -7.61
CA GLN A 35 -11.59 -20.54 -8.44
C GLN A 35 -10.81 -20.64 -9.76
N LEU A 36 -9.53 -21.00 -9.71
CA LEU A 36 -8.69 -21.19 -10.90
C LEU A 36 -9.23 -22.24 -11.87
N ARG A 37 -9.74 -23.37 -11.33
CA ARG A 37 -10.40 -24.40 -12.14
C ARG A 37 -11.64 -23.85 -12.83
N GLY A 38 -12.45 -23.05 -12.12
CA GLY A 38 -13.65 -22.42 -12.67
C GLY A 38 -13.36 -21.50 -13.87
N ILE A 39 -12.25 -20.76 -13.84
CA ILE A 39 -11.82 -19.86 -14.92
C ILE A 39 -10.82 -20.49 -15.91
N ARG A 40 -10.51 -21.80 -15.75
CA ARG A 40 -9.56 -22.57 -16.58
C ARG A 40 -8.18 -21.91 -16.70
N LYS A 41 -7.68 -21.33 -15.60
CA LYS A 41 -6.33 -20.77 -15.51
C LYS A 41 -5.41 -21.72 -14.74
N ARG A 42 -4.11 -21.61 -15.02
CA ARG A 42 -3.08 -22.54 -14.52
C ARG A 42 -2.14 -21.91 -13.49
N GLY A 43 -2.25 -20.61 -13.26
CA GLY A 43 -1.35 -19.85 -12.41
C GLY A 43 -1.93 -18.51 -12.00
N LEU A 44 -1.15 -17.77 -11.22
CA LEU A 44 -1.53 -16.49 -10.62
C LEU A 44 -0.47 -15.43 -10.90
N THR A 45 -0.92 -14.20 -11.10
CA THR A 45 -0.05 -13.01 -11.16
C THR A 45 -0.44 -12.06 -10.04
N LEU A 46 0.55 -11.55 -9.29
CA LEU A 46 0.33 -10.72 -8.11
C LEU A 46 1.31 -9.55 -8.06
N GLY A 47 0.85 -8.38 -7.62
CA GLY A 47 1.75 -7.30 -7.22
C GLY A 47 2.44 -7.63 -5.90
N LEU A 48 3.76 -7.45 -5.83
CA LEU A 48 4.55 -7.68 -4.63
C LEU A 48 5.20 -6.37 -4.19
N SER A 49 4.77 -5.82 -3.06
CA SER A 49 5.24 -4.52 -2.54
C SER A 49 6.27 -4.63 -1.42
N GLY A 50 6.54 -5.85 -0.93
CA GLY A 50 7.33 -6.08 0.29
C GLY A 50 6.55 -5.88 1.59
N GLY A 51 5.27 -5.51 1.52
CA GLY A 51 4.36 -5.45 2.66
C GLY A 51 3.81 -6.83 3.05
N ILE A 52 3.32 -6.94 4.30
CA ILE A 52 2.83 -8.19 4.89
C ILE A 52 1.69 -8.82 4.06
N ASP A 53 0.73 -8.01 3.60
CA ASP A 53 -0.44 -8.51 2.86
C ASP A 53 -0.05 -9.17 1.53
N SER A 54 0.80 -8.49 0.75
CA SER A 54 1.31 -9.03 -0.51
C SER A 54 2.18 -10.26 -0.29
N SER A 55 2.94 -10.30 0.81
CA SER A 55 3.81 -11.42 1.15
C SER A 55 3.01 -12.68 1.51
N VAL A 56 1.97 -12.53 2.32
CA VAL A 56 1.03 -13.62 2.65
C VAL A 56 0.31 -14.10 1.39
N SER A 57 -0.12 -13.17 0.52
CA SER A 57 -0.77 -13.51 -0.74
C SER A 57 0.12 -14.36 -1.66
N VAL A 58 1.40 -13.99 -1.81
CA VAL A 58 2.38 -14.76 -2.58
C VAL A 58 2.62 -16.14 -1.97
N ALA A 59 2.76 -16.23 -0.64
CA ALA A 59 2.94 -17.50 0.06
C ALA A 59 1.76 -18.46 -0.18
N LEU A 60 0.53 -17.95 -0.05
CA LEU A 60 -0.70 -18.71 -0.29
C LEU A 60 -0.83 -19.13 -1.76
N ALA A 61 -0.49 -18.24 -2.70
CA ALA A 61 -0.50 -18.55 -4.13
C ALA A 61 0.51 -19.66 -4.48
N ALA A 62 1.75 -19.55 -4.00
CA ALA A 62 2.78 -20.57 -4.21
C ALA A 62 2.37 -21.92 -3.63
N ARG A 63 1.76 -21.95 -2.43
CA ARG A 63 1.19 -23.18 -1.84
C ARG A 63 0.01 -23.73 -2.65
N ALA A 64 -0.79 -22.87 -3.27
CA ALA A 64 -1.96 -23.27 -4.05
C ALA A 64 -1.60 -23.89 -5.40
N VAL A 65 -0.71 -23.27 -6.17
CA VAL A 65 -0.43 -23.66 -7.56
C VAL A 65 0.99 -24.12 -7.83
N GLY A 66 1.87 -24.08 -6.83
CA GLY A 66 3.31 -24.26 -6.99
C GLY A 66 3.97 -22.96 -7.43
N PRO A 67 5.20 -22.67 -6.97
CA PRO A 67 5.86 -21.39 -7.21
C PRO A 67 6.12 -21.11 -8.71
N GLN A 68 6.35 -22.15 -9.51
CA GLN A 68 6.53 -22.05 -10.96
C GLN A 68 5.28 -21.57 -11.72
N ASN A 69 4.11 -21.57 -11.07
CA ASN A 69 2.86 -21.07 -11.63
C ASN A 69 2.46 -19.71 -11.01
N VAL A 70 3.38 -19.04 -10.33
CA VAL A 70 3.18 -17.71 -9.75
C VAL A 70 4.18 -16.74 -10.37
N LEU A 71 3.67 -15.64 -10.91
CA LEU A 71 4.48 -14.51 -11.37
C LEU A 71 4.21 -13.29 -10.49
N CYS A 72 5.25 -12.73 -9.89
CA CYS A 72 5.16 -11.50 -9.12
C CYS A 72 5.57 -10.29 -9.95
N LEU A 73 4.90 -9.16 -9.74
CA LEU A 73 5.23 -7.88 -10.35
C LEU A 73 5.68 -6.90 -9.26
N PHE A 74 6.90 -6.40 -9.37
CA PHE A 74 7.32 -5.19 -8.69
C PHE A 74 6.92 -3.99 -9.53
N MET A 75 6.10 -3.09 -9.00
CA MET A 75 5.63 -1.90 -9.72
C MET A 75 6.10 -0.60 -9.03
N PRO A 76 7.42 -0.33 -9.03
CA PRO A 76 7.96 0.90 -8.47
C PRO A 76 7.51 2.12 -9.27
N GLU A 77 7.56 3.27 -8.61
CA GLU A 77 7.31 4.59 -9.18
C GLU A 77 8.16 5.65 -8.48
N ASN A 78 8.11 6.91 -8.92
CA ASN A 78 9.04 7.95 -8.48
C ASN A 78 9.11 8.16 -6.96
N ASP A 79 8.00 7.95 -6.23
CA ASP A 79 7.98 8.08 -4.76
C ASP A 79 8.07 6.73 -4.03
N SER A 80 8.45 5.64 -4.71
CA SER A 80 8.59 4.33 -4.08
C SER A 80 9.82 4.27 -3.18
N ASP A 81 9.65 3.65 -2.01
CA ASP A 81 10.76 3.40 -1.09
C ASP A 81 11.68 2.30 -1.65
N PRO A 82 12.99 2.54 -1.80
CA PRO A 82 13.94 1.51 -2.21
C PRO A 82 13.88 0.24 -1.34
N GLU A 83 13.56 0.36 -0.04
CA GLU A 83 13.43 -0.79 0.85
C GLU A 83 12.24 -1.68 0.49
N SER A 84 11.17 -1.13 -0.09
CA SER A 84 10.02 -1.93 -0.55
C SER A 84 10.44 -2.94 -1.62
N LEU A 85 11.29 -2.54 -2.57
CA LEU A 85 11.79 -3.45 -3.60
C LEU A 85 12.71 -4.52 -2.99
N ARG A 86 13.59 -4.14 -2.06
CA ARG A 86 14.49 -5.07 -1.38
C ARG A 86 13.72 -6.14 -0.61
N LEU A 87 12.73 -5.73 0.18
CA LEU A 87 11.86 -6.64 0.94
C LEU A 87 11.03 -7.54 0.02
N GLY A 88 10.49 -6.97 -1.06
CA GLY A 88 9.75 -7.74 -2.06
C GLY A 88 10.60 -8.83 -2.71
N ARG A 89 11.87 -8.55 -3.06
CA ARG A 89 12.79 -9.57 -3.60
C ARG A 89 13.05 -10.70 -2.60
N LEU A 90 13.27 -10.36 -1.33
CA LEU A 90 13.48 -11.35 -0.28
C LEU A 90 12.28 -12.31 -0.15
N VAL A 91 11.06 -11.79 -0.27
CA VAL A 91 9.84 -12.61 -0.27
C VAL A 91 9.77 -13.51 -1.50
N ALA A 92 10.05 -12.97 -2.69
CA ALA A 92 10.04 -13.74 -3.92
C ALA A 92 11.04 -14.90 -3.87
N ASP A 93 12.27 -14.61 -3.43
CA ASP A 93 13.35 -15.59 -3.27
C ASP A 93 12.98 -16.67 -2.23
N ASN A 94 12.41 -16.25 -1.08
CA ASN A 94 12.00 -17.17 -0.01
C ASN A 94 10.95 -18.19 -0.48
N PHE A 95 10.01 -17.78 -1.33
CA PHE A 95 8.98 -18.67 -1.86
C PHE A 95 9.34 -19.29 -3.22
N GLY A 96 10.51 -18.96 -3.77
CA GLY A 96 11.01 -19.48 -5.05
C GLY A 96 10.14 -19.09 -6.25
N VAL A 97 9.42 -17.97 -6.17
CA VAL A 97 8.54 -17.48 -7.24
C VAL A 97 9.29 -16.57 -8.20
N GLU A 98 8.91 -16.59 -9.48
CA GLU A 98 9.46 -15.65 -10.45
C GLU A 98 8.92 -14.24 -10.18
N ALA A 99 9.77 -13.22 -10.32
CA ALA A 99 9.37 -11.84 -10.16
C ALA A 99 10.07 -10.93 -11.19
N ILE A 100 9.30 -10.02 -11.78
CA ILE A 100 9.79 -9.02 -12.74
C ILE A 100 9.50 -7.60 -12.24
N VAL A 101 10.26 -6.63 -12.74
CA VAL A 101 10.10 -5.21 -12.41
C VAL A 101 9.45 -4.49 -13.58
N GLU A 102 8.33 -3.83 -13.32
CA GLU A 102 7.61 -3.00 -14.27
C GLU A 102 7.51 -1.58 -13.69
N ASP A 103 8.39 -0.67 -14.16
CA ASP A 103 8.36 0.73 -13.70
C ASP A 103 7.14 1.45 -14.27
N ILE A 104 6.22 1.84 -13.37
CA ILE A 104 4.99 2.56 -13.73
C ILE A 104 5.13 4.07 -13.64
N GLY A 105 6.30 4.59 -13.20
CA GLY A 105 6.60 6.01 -13.10
C GLY A 105 6.35 6.79 -14.39
N PRO A 106 6.78 6.31 -15.58
CA PRO A 106 6.50 6.95 -16.86
C PRO A 106 5.01 7.07 -17.17
N ALA A 107 4.22 6.02 -16.92
CA ALA A 107 2.78 6.04 -17.14
C ALA A 107 2.08 7.06 -16.22
N LEU A 108 2.46 7.10 -14.94
CA LEU A 108 1.94 8.07 -13.98
C LEU A 108 2.29 9.51 -14.35
N ARG A 109 3.52 9.73 -14.83
CA ARG A 109 3.96 11.04 -15.35
C ARG A 109 3.15 11.44 -16.57
N ALA A 110 2.99 10.56 -17.55
CA ALA A 110 2.23 10.82 -18.77
C ALA A 110 0.76 11.14 -18.47
N MET A 111 0.17 10.49 -17.45
CA MET A 111 -1.18 10.80 -17.01
C MET A 111 -1.28 12.09 -16.20
N GLY A 112 -0.17 12.76 -15.85
CA GLY A 112 -0.15 13.99 -15.05
C GLY A 112 -0.37 13.77 -13.55
N CYS A 113 -0.10 12.57 -13.03
CA CYS A 113 -0.28 12.24 -11.61
C CYS A 113 0.50 13.18 -10.70
N TYR A 114 1.80 13.34 -10.96
CA TYR A 114 2.69 14.17 -10.14
C TYR A 114 2.39 15.66 -10.30
N GLU A 115 2.17 16.11 -11.53
CA GLU A 115 1.83 17.51 -11.82
C GLU A 115 0.58 17.97 -11.07
N ARG A 116 -0.51 17.20 -11.15
CA ARG A 116 -1.77 17.52 -10.45
C ARG A 116 -1.60 17.50 -8.93
N ARG A 117 -0.90 16.50 -8.39
CA ARG A 117 -0.60 16.42 -6.96
C ARG A 117 0.16 17.65 -6.49
N ASP A 118 1.24 17.99 -7.19
CA ASP A 118 2.14 19.07 -6.83
C ASP A 118 1.43 20.44 -6.94
N ALA A 119 0.53 20.61 -7.91
CA ALA A 119 -0.30 21.81 -8.02
C ALA A 119 -1.13 22.07 -6.75
N PHE A 120 -1.81 21.04 -6.23
CA PHE A 120 -2.57 21.16 -4.97
C PHE A 120 -1.65 21.39 -3.76
N ILE A 121 -0.49 20.74 -3.71
CA ILE A 121 0.48 20.97 -2.62
C ILE A 121 0.99 22.43 -2.65
N ARG A 122 1.22 23.00 -3.83
CA ARG A 122 1.70 24.38 -3.98
C ARG A 122 0.71 25.44 -3.51
N GLU A 123 -0.58 25.12 -3.39
CA GLU A 123 -1.55 26.00 -2.74
C GLU A 123 -1.22 26.23 -1.24
N LEU A 124 -0.54 25.27 -0.60
CA LEU A 124 -0.10 25.36 0.80
C LEU A 124 1.39 25.68 0.96
N VAL A 125 2.21 25.23 0.00
CA VAL A 125 3.67 25.36 0.00
C VAL A 125 4.12 25.80 -1.38
N PRO A 126 4.07 27.10 -1.72
CA PRO A 126 4.35 27.60 -3.07
C PRO A 126 5.72 27.17 -3.63
N GLU A 127 6.71 26.95 -2.77
CA GLU A 127 8.06 26.50 -3.12
C GLU A 127 8.20 24.98 -3.37
N TYR A 128 7.13 24.20 -3.17
CA TYR A 128 7.16 22.74 -3.34
C TYR A 128 7.48 22.34 -4.78
N GLY A 129 8.46 21.45 -4.95
CA GLY A 129 8.92 21.02 -6.26
C GLY A 129 9.89 19.86 -6.21
N GLU A 130 10.82 19.82 -7.16
CA GLU A 130 11.80 18.75 -7.28
C GLU A 130 12.66 18.61 -6.00
N GLY A 131 12.93 17.37 -5.59
CA GLY A 131 13.70 17.06 -4.38
C GLY A 131 12.91 17.15 -3.07
N TRP A 132 11.64 17.54 -3.11
CA TRP A 132 10.77 17.54 -1.93
C TRP A 132 10.05 16.20 -1.75
N ALA A 133 9.93 15.75 -0.50
CA ALA A 133 9.07 14.64 -0.13
C ALA A 133 7.76 15.15 0.50
N SER A 134 6.68 14.39 0.36
CA SER A 134 5.40 14.71 1.00
C SER A 134 4.64 13.48 1.46
N LYS A 135 3.89 13.61 2.56
CA LYS A 135 2.92 12.62 3.02
C LYS A 135 1.73 13.29 3.69
N ILE A 136 0.57 12.67 3.57
CA ILE A 136 -0.62 13.05 4.34
C ILE A 136 -0.58 12.28 5.67
N VAL A 137 -0.82 12.98 6.77
CA VAL A 137 -1.02 12.39 8.09
C VAL A 137 -2.39 12.81 8.61
N ILE A 138 -3.14 11.86 9.15
CA ILE A 138 -4.45 12.10 9.75
C ILE A 138 -4.26 12.05 11.26
N ALA A 139 -4.77 13.05 11.98
CA ALA A 139 -4.79 13.00 13.45
C ALA A 139 -5.57 11.76 13.89
N ASN A 140 -4.99 11.00 14.82
CA ASN A 140 -5.49 9.69 15.19
C ASN A 140 -6.87 9.82 15.87
N ALA A 141 -7.88 9.12 15.35
CA ALA A 141 -9.25 9.17 15.88
C ALA A 141 -9.37 8.64 17.33
N LEU A 142 -8.32 8.00 17.84
CA LEU A 142 -8.24 7.45 19.20
C LEU A 142 -7.80 8.47 20.25
N GLU A 143 -7.34 9.66 19.86
CA GLU A 143 -6.82 10.68 20.78
C GLU A 143 -7.80 11.82 21.09
N GLY A 144 -9.03 11.80 20.54
CA GLY A 144 -10.10 12.72 20.96
C GLY A 144 -11.39 12.60 20.14
N GLU A 145 -12.50 13.09 20.71
CA GLU A 145 -13.82 13.27 20.05
C GLU A 145 -13.80 14.39 18.98
N GLY A 146 -12.71 14.51 18.22
CA GLY A 146 -12.48 15.56 17.24
C GLY A 146 -12.66 15.08 15.80
N TYR A 147 -12.92 16.02 14.89
CA TYR A 147 -12.92 15.76 13.45
C TYR A 147 -11.57 15.18 13.00
N ASN A 148 -11.57 14.29 12.01
CA ASN A 148 -10.36 13.77 11.37
C ASN A 148 -9.61 14.90 10.65
N ILE A 149 -8.60 15.44 11.32
CA ILE A 149 -7.81 16.56 10.83
C ILE A 149 -6.63 16.03 9.99
N SER A 150 -6.79 15.99 8.66
CA SER A 150 -5.69 15.78 7.70
C SER A 150 -4.67 16.93 7.69
N SER A 151 -3.39 16.59 7.78
CA SER A 151 -2.27 17.52 7.62
C SER A 151 -1.33 17.01 6.53
N LEU A 152 -0.72 17.94 5.80
CA LEU A 152 0.37 17.67 4.88
C LEU A 152 1.68 17.82 5.65
N VAL A 153 2.53 16.79 5.59
CA VAL A 153 3.93 16.89 6.02
C VAL A 153 4.77 16.95 4.75
N VAL A 154 5.52 18.03 4.58
CA VAL A 154 6.51 18.17 3.51
C VAL A 154 7.91 18.17 4.10
N GLN A 155 8.87 17.64 3.35
CA GLN A 155 10.29 17.74 3.66
C GLN A 155 11.00 18.43 2.50
N ASP A 156 11.71 19.52 2.79
CA ASP A 156 12.51 20.22 1.79
C ASP A 156 13.80 19.44 1.44
N PRO A 157 14.52 19.79 0.35
CA PRO A 157 15.77 19.14 -0.03
C PRO A 157 16.89 19.24 1.01
N LYS A 158 16.76 20.12 2.01
CA LYS A 158 17.70 20.27 3.14
C LYS A 158 17.30 19.41 4.34
N GLY A 159 16.21 18.65 4.24
CA GLY A 159 15.71 17.77 5.29
C GLY A 159 14.78 18.45 6.29
N LYS A 160 14.46 19.74 6.14
CA LYS A 160 13.54 20.43 7.06
C LYS A 160 12.12 19.96 6.80
N GLN A 161 11.46 19.47 7.85
CA GLN A 161 10.06 19.08 7.79
C GLN A 161 9.13 20.18 8.26
N THR A 162 8.03 20.37 7.55
CA THR A 162 6.95 21.30 7.91
C THR A 162 5.61 20.57 7.87
N LYS A 163 4.80 20.74 8.91
CA LYS A 163 3.45 20.17 9.01
C LYS A 163 2.41 21.28 8.88
N ILE A 164 1.50 21.14 7.91
CA ILE A 164 0.52 22.16 7.55
C ILE A 164 -0.87 21.53 7.54
N ARG A 165 -1.84 22.20 8.14
CA ARG A 165 -3.25 21.77 8.09
C ARG A 165 -3.75 21.85 6.65
N MET A 166 -4.38 20.78 6.15
CA MET A 166 -4.94 20.78 4.80
C MET A 166 -6.38 21.28 4.80
N PRO A 167 -6.71 22.29 3.98
CA PRO A 167 -8.09 22.55 3.56
C PRO A 167 -8.66 21.34 2.82
N LEU A 168 -9.98 21.14 2.91
CA LEU A 168 -10.65 20.00 2.29
C LEU A 168 -10.41 19.89 0.77
N PRO A 169 -10.46 20.97 -0.04
CA PRO A 169 -10.21 20.89 -1.47
C PRO A 169 -8.80 20.38 -1.80
N VAL A 170 -7.78 20.87 -1.09
CA VAL A 170 -6.38 20.45 -1.27
C VAL A 170 -6.22 18.97 -0.91
N TYR A 171 -6.79 18.54 0.22
CA TYR A 171 -6.77 17.13 0.62
C TYR A 171 -7.39 16.22 -0.43
N LEU A 172 -8.62 16.54 -0.88
CA LEU A 172 -9.31 15.76 -1.89
C LEU A 172 -8.55 15.75 -3.23
N GLY A 173 -7.97 16.89 -3.62
CA GLY A 173 -7.15 17.02 -4.83
C GLY A 173 -5.90 16.14 -4.81
N VAL A 174 -5.13 16.18 -3.71
CA VAL A 174 -3.95 15.33 -3.52
C VAL A 174 -4.34 13.85 -3.53
N VAL A 175 -5.38 13.46 -2.79
CA VAL A 175 -5.85 12.06 -2.75
C VAL A 175 -6.37 11.59 -4.11
N ALA A 176 -7.11 12.44 -4.83
CA ALA A 176 -7.60 12.11 -6.17
C ALA A 176 -6.43 11.88 -7.15
N ALA A 177 -5.41 12.73 -7.11
CA ALA A 177 -4.20 12.57 -7.92
C ALA A 177 -3.42 11.31 -7.53
N THR A 178 -3.20 11.04 -6.24
CA THR A 178 -2.44 9.86 -5.81
C THR A 178 -3.19 8.55 -6.05
N ASN A 179 -4.52 8.56 -6.09
CA ASN A 179 -5.32 7.38 -6.45
C ASN A 179 -5.06 6.91 -7.91
N MET A 180 -4.44 7.73 -8.76
CA MET A 180 -3.98 7.29 -10.09
C MET A 180 -2.91 6.21 -9.97
N LYS A 181 -2.07 6.25 -8.92
CA LYS A 181 -1.07 5.21 -8.62
C LYS A 181 -1.73 3.84 -8.45
N GLN A 182 -2.82 3.79 -7.67
CA GLN A 182 -3.54 2.55 -7.40
C GLN A 182 -4.31 2.01 -8.60
N ARG A 183 -4.71 2.88 -9.54
CA ARG A 183 -5.39 2.46 -10.78
C ARG A 183 -4.45 2.00 -11.89
N THR A 184 -3.18 2.41 -11.80
CA THR A 184 -2.14 2.02 -12.76
C THR A 184 -1.57 0.66 -12.42
N ARG A 185 -1.55 0.32 -11.12
CA ARG A 185 -1.21 -1.01 -10.60
C ARG A 185 -2.38 -1.97 -10.78
#